data_AF-A0A9D2E867-F1
#
_entry.id   AF-A0A9D2E867-F1
#
_cell.length_a   1.000
_cell.length_b   1.000
_cell.length_c   1.000
_cell.angle_alpha   90.00
_cell.angle_beta   90.00
_cell.angle_gamma   90.00
#
_symmetry.space_group_name_H-M   'P 1'
#
loop_
_entity.id
_entity.type
_entity.pdbx_description
1 polymer ?
#
loop_
_entity_poly.entity_id
_entity_poly.type
_entity_poly.pdbx_seq_one_letter_code
_entity_poly.pdbx_strand_id
1 'polypeptide(L)' 'NDYEVIIIADHGNADHALNADGTPNTAHSLNPVPFVYVTTNKDAQVENGVLADVAPSILHIMGLAQPADMTGKDLIK' A
#
# COMPACT_ATOMS: atom_id res chain seq x y z
N ASN A 1 -0.56 22.65 4.31
CA ASN A 1 -0.75 22.34 2.87
C ASN A 1 -1.86 21.34 2.62
N ASP A 2 -2.52 20.80 3.65
CA ASP A 2 -3.78 20.02 3.54
C ASP A 2 -3.75 18.90 2.48
N TYR A 3 -2.58 18.29 2.30
CA TYR A 3 -2.39 17.15 1.42
C TYR A 3 -2.59 15.85 2.19
N GLU A 4 -3.13 14.89 1.46
CA GLU A 4 -3.22 13.49 1.87
C GLU A 4 -2.19 12.68 1.06
N VAL A 5 -1.46 11.78 1.70
CA VAL A 5 -0.39 11.00 1.02
C VAL A 5 -0.51 9.52 1.36
N ILE A 6 -0.47 8.68 0.32
CA ILE A 6 -0.32 7.23 0.43
C ILE A 6 1.11 6.85 0.04
N ILE A 7 1.83 6.20 0.96
CA ILE A 7 3.17 5.65 0.71
C ILE A 7 3.06 4.13 0.67
N ILE A 8 3.47 3.55 -0.46
CA ILE A 8 3.45 2.10 -0.71
C ILE A 8 4.74 1.63 -1.39
N ALA A 9 4.87 0.31 -1.54
CA ALA A 9 5.71 -0.32 -2.55
C ALA A 9 4.86 -1.27 -3.41
N ASP A 10 5.34 -1.63 -4.59
CA ASP A 10 4.73 -2.63 -5.48
C ASP A 10 5.21 -4.05 -5.15
N HIS A 11 6.41 -4.20 -4.60
CA HIS A 11 6.95 -5.47 -4.11
C HIS A 11 8.04 -5.29 -3.05
N GLY A 12 8.50 -6.39 -2.45
CA GLY A 12 9.70 -6.42 -1.63
C GLY A 12 10.97 -6.66 -2.45
N ASN A 13 12.13 -6.29 -1.90
CA ASN A 13 13.46 -6.54 -2.44
C ASN A 13 14.53 -6.29 -1.35
N ALA A 14 14.73 -5.02 -0.98
CA ALA A 14 15.82 -4.59 -0.09
C ALA A 14 15.74 -5.18 1.34
N ASP A 15 14.55 -5.62 1.74
CA ASP A 15 14.28 -6.37 2.95
C ASP A 15 14.93 -7.77 2.99
N HIS A 16 15.38 -8.30 1.84
CA HIS A 16 15.99 -9.63 1.72
C HIS A 16 17.17 -9.63 0.73
N ALA A 17 18.19 -8.82 1.02
CA ALA A 17 19.34 -8.62 0.14
C ALA A 17 20.41 -9.74 0.15
N LEU A 18 20.31 -10.71 1.07
CA LEU A 18 21.24 -11.84 1.19
C LEU A 18 20.48 -13.16 1.26
N ASN A 19 21.02 -14.21 0.62
CA ASN A 19 20.52 -15.58 0.77
C ASN A 19 20.93 -16.15 2.14
N ALA A 20 20.34 -17.30 2.51
CA ALA A 20 20.64 -17.97 3.78
C ALA A 20 22.12 -18.39 3.93
N ASP A 21 22.84 -18.58 2.82
CA ASP A 21 24.27 -18.88 2.78
C ASP A 21 25.17 -17.62 2.77
N GLY A 22 24.58 -16.42 2.83
CA GLY A 22 25.28 -15.14 2.83
C GLY A 22 25.67 -14.62 1.45
N THR A 23 25.35 -15.34 0.36
CA THR A 23 25.55 -14.82 -1.00
C THR A 23 24.56 -13.69 -1.33
N PRO A 24 24.89 -12.76 -2.24
CA PRO A 24 23.97 -11.70 -2.65
C PRO A 24 22.66 -12.26 -3.22
N ASN A 25 21.53 -11.71 -2.77
CA ASN A 25 20.23 -11.97 -3.37
C ASN A 25 19.83 -10.77 -4.25
N THR A 26 19.59 -11.03 -5.53
CA THR A 26 19.24 -10.01 -6.53
C THR A 26 17.78 -10.10 -6.99
N ALA A 27 16.98 -10.97 -6.39
CA ALA A 27 15.58 -11.18 -6.73
C ALA A 27 14.65 -10.36 -5.82
N HIS A 28 13.39 -10.20 -6.24
CA HIS A 28 12.34 -9.66 -5.38
C HIS A 28 12.02 -10.63 -4.24
N SER A 29 11.48 -10.10 -3.14
CA SER A 29 10.95 -10.90 -2.04
C SER A 29 9.42 -11.04 -2.13
N LEU A 30 8.88 -12.05 -1.46
CA LEU A 30 7.43 -12.25 -1.30
C LEU A 30 6.91 -11.60 0.00
N ASN A 31 7.73 -10.81 0.67
CA ASN A 31 7.33 -10.15 1.90
C ASN A 31 6.23 -9.11 1.61
N PRO A 32 5.27 -8.93 2.53
CA PRO A 32 4.26 -7.89 2.38
C PRO A 32 4.90 -6.51 2.35
N VAL A 33 4.27 -5.60 1.60
CA VAL A 33 4.71 -4.20 1.45
C VAL A 33 3.93 -3.28 2.40
N PRO A 34 4.51 -2.15 2.83
CA PRO A 34 3.79 -1.19 3.65
C PRO A 34 2.68 -0.49 2.85
N PHE A 35 1.61 -0.14 3.54
CA PHE A 35 0.63 0.85 3.11
C PHE A 35 0.49 1.87 4.24
N VAL A 36 1.01 3.09 4.01
CA VAL A 36 1.02 4.15 5.02
C VAL A 36 0.16 5.30 4.54
N TYR A 37 -0.88 5.61 5.30
CA TYR A 37 -1.72 6.79 5.07
C TYR A 37 -1.24 7.94 5.97
N VAL A 38 -0.65 8.96 5.36
CA VAL A 38 -0.20 10.18 6.03
C VAL A 38 -1.30 11.22 5.91
N THR A 39 -1.96 11.49 7.04
CA THR A 39 -3.12 12.37 7.13
C THR A 39 -3.09 13.19 8.42
N THR A 40 -3.86 14.28 8.45
CA THR A 40 -4.14 15.03 9.69
C THR A 40 -5.31 14.43 10.49
N ASN A 41 -6.11 13.54 9.88
CA ASN A 41 -7.17 12.82 10.56
C ASN A 41 -6.59 11.78 11.53
N LYS A 42 -6.66 12.05 12.83
CA LYS A 42 -6.11 11.18 13.87
C LYS A 42 -6.90 9.90 14.10
N ASP A 43 -8.13 9.85 13.61
CA ASP A 43 -9.02 8.70 13.77
C ASP A 43 -8.95 7.73 12.58
N ALA A 44 -8.23 8.11 11.51
CA ALA A 44 -8.06 7.28 10.32
C ALA A 44 -7.38 5.96 10.67
N GLN A 45 -7.96 4.86 10.18
CA GLN A 45 -7.39 3.53 10.30
C GLN A 45 -7.24 2.89 8.93
N VAL A 46 -6.18 2.09 8.77
CA VAL A 46 -5.91 1.34 7.55
C VAL A 46 -5.98 -0.16 7.81
N GLU A 47 -6.50 -0.91 6.85
CA GLU A 47 -6.53 -2.37 6.88
C GLU A 47 -5.49 -2.99 5.94
N ASN A 48 -5.19 -4.27 6.16
CA ASN A 48 -4.39 -5.05 5.22
C ASN A 48 -5.17 -5.31 3.93
N GLY A 49 -4.46 -5.35 2.80
CA GLY A 49 -5.06 -5.57 1.48
C GLY A 49 -4.05 -6.03 0.43
N VAL A 50 -4.40 -5.80 -0.83
CA VAL A 50 -3.57 -6.08 -2.02
C VAL A 50 -3.37 -4.81 -2.86
N LEU A 51 -2.48 -4.84 -3.85
CA LEU A 51 -2.21 -3.66 -4.69
C LEU A 51 -3.45 -3.11 -5.42
N ALA A 52 -4.42 -3.97 -5.76
CA ALA A 52 -5.67 -3.55 -6.40
C ALA A 52 -6.54 -2.65 -5.51
N ASP A 53 -6.29 -2.63 -4.21
CA ASP A 53 -7.05 -1.87 -3.20
C ASP A 53 -6.55 -0.41 -3.06
N VAL A 54 -5.38 -0.10 -3.63
CA VAL A 54 -4.77 1.25 -3.56
C VAL A 54 -5.64 2.29 -4.26
N ALA A 55 -6.10 1.99 -5.49
CA ALA A 55 -6.90 2.95 -6.26
C ALA A 55 -8.29 3.25 -5.62
N PRO A 56 -9.08 2.24 -5.19
CA PRO A 56 -10.26 2.46 -4.37
C PRO A 56 -10.04 3.34 -3.14
N SER A 57 -8.96 3.10 -2.39
CA SER A 57 -8.62 3.89 -1.20
C SER A 57 -8.32 5.36 -1.54
N ILE A 58 -7.67 5.62 -2.68
CA ILE A 58 -7.45 6.99 -3.17
C ILE A 58 -8.77 7.66 -3.56
N LEU A 59 -9.69 6.94 -4.21
CA LEU A 59 -11.01 7.48 -4.55
C LEU A 59 -11.81 7.85 -3.28
N HIS A 60 -11.71 7.03 -2.22
CA HIS A 60 -12.29 7.35 -0.92
C HIS A 60 -11.76 8.69 -0.38
N ILE A 61 -10.44 8.88 -0.34
CA ILE A 61 -9.81 10.12 0.11
C ILE A 61 -10.32 11.33 -0.71
N MET A 62 -10.49 11.14 -2.02
CA MET A 62 -10.98 12.19 -2.93
C MET A 62 -12.50 12.42 -2.84
N GLY A 63 -13.24 11.61 -2.08
CA GLY A 63 -14.71 11.68 -2.02
C GLY A 63 -15.39 11.28 -3.33
N LEU A 64 -14.75 10.44 -4.15
CA LEU A 64 -15.26 9.99 -5.44
C LEU A 64 -15.87 8.59 -5.35
N ALA A 65 -16.91 8.35 -6.15
CA ALA A 65 -17.51 7.02 -6.25
C ALA A 65 -16.57 6.04 -6.97
N GLN A 66 -16.44 4.83 -6.41
CA GLN A 66 -15.70 3.74 -7.04
C GLN A 66 -16.46 3.19 -8.26
N PRO A 67 -15.83 3.13 -9.46
CA PRO A 67 -16.42 2.49 -10.63
C PRO A 67 -16.63 0.99 -10.44
N ALA A 68 -17.64 0.42 -11.09
CA ALA A 68 -17.98 -1.01 -10.99
C ALA A 68 -16.86 -1.96 -11.47
N ASP A 69 -16.00 -1.51 -12.40
CA ASP A 69 -14.88 -2.30 -12.92
C ASP A 69 -13.70 -2.38 -11.92
N MET A 70 -13.63 -1.48 -10.93
CA MET A 70 -12.64 -1.58 -9.86
C MET A 70 -13.14 -2.59 -8.83
N THR A 71 -12.57 -3.80 -8.81
CA THR A 71 -12.98 -4.86 -7.89
C THR A 71 -12.22 -4.87 -6.57
N GLY A 72 -11.19 -4.02 -6.44
CA GLY A 72 -10.48 -3.81 -5.18
C GLY A 72 -11.39 -3.15 -4.14
N LYS A 73 -10.89 -3.05 -2.91
CA LYS A 73 -11.62 -2.51 -1.77
C LYS A 73 -10.91 -1.28 -1.23
N ASP A 74 -11.68 -0.38 -0.64
CA ASP A 74 -11.12 0.69 0.17
C ASP A 74 -10.51 0.12 1.45
N LEU A 75 -9.27 0.52 1.75
CA LEU A 75 -8.53 0.11 2.95
C LEU A 75 -8.64 1.10 4.10
N ILE A 76 -9.29 2.26 3.90
CA ILE A 76 -9.41 3.33 4.90
C ILE A 76 -10.80 3.25 5.55
N LYS A 77 -10.86 3.31 6.88
CA LYS A 77 -12.09 3.24 7.68
C LYS A 77 -12.52 4.57 8.26
#